data_AF-A0AAT9ISQ4-F1
#
_entry.id   AF-A0AAT9ISQ4-F1
#
_cell.length_a   1.000
_cell.length_b   1.000
_cell.length_c   1.000
_cell.angle_alpha   90.00
_cell.angle_beta   90.00
_cell.angle_gamma   90.00
#
_symmetry.space_group_name_H-M   'P 1'
#
loop_
_entity.id
_entity.type
_entity.pdbx_description
1 polymer ?
#
loop_
_entity_poly.entity_id
_entity_poly.type
_entity_poly.pdbx_seq_one_letter_code
_entity_poly.pdbx_strand_id
1 'polypeptide(L)'
;MLFDYDNVKDFIIAHYKVTERDDTPFWNYVRNMEVPDSLRERLDVFRSTGQTLSNERELFREVSWYAVLTGQGLVPADYHPAADTLDDDDIRLRLGRWRTAVVDRVKTLPMHEDFIRKTCASAALKQRDEARVGG
;
A
#
# COMPACT_ATOMS: atom_id res chain seq x y z
N MET A 1 -8.75 -23.31 -2.64
CA MET A 1 -8.38 -23.24 -1.21
C MET A 1 -6.89 -23.01 -1.01
N LEU A 2 -5.98 -23.77 -1.64
CA LEU A 2 -4.53 -23.51 -1.56
C LEU A 2 -4.11 -22.19 -2.23
N PHE A 3 -4.66 -21.85 -3.40
CA PHE A 3 -4.31 -20.62 -4.12
C PHE A 3 -4.52 -19.33 -3.30
N ASP A 4 -5.71 -19.13 -2.71
CA ASP A 4 -6.01 -17.90 -1.95
C ASP A 4 -5.09 -17.80 -0.72
N TYR A 5 -4.83 -18.93 -0.07
CA TYR A 5 -3.90 -19.01 1.05
C TYR A 5 -2.48 -18.64 0.63
N ASP A 6 -1.99 -19.21 -0.47
CA ASP A 6 -0.63 -18.96 -0.96
C ASP A 6 -0.43 -17.48 -1.36
N ASN A 7 -1.42 -16.86 -2.00
CA ASN A 7 -1.34 -15.44 -2.35
C ASN A 7 -1.31 -14.53 -1.12
N VAL A 8 -2.12 -14.83 -0.10
CA VAL A 8 -2.10 -14.07 1.16
C VAL A 8 -0.78 -14.29 1.90
N LYS A 9 -0.28 -15.53 1.95
CA LYS A 9 1.01 -15.88 2.54
C LYS A 9 2.15 -15.12 1.87
N ASP A 10 2.20 -15.09 0.54
CA ASP A 10 3.23 -14.37 -0.21
C ASP A 10 3.19 -12.87 0.06
N PHE A 11 1.99 -12.27 0.12
CA PHE A 11 1.82 -10.86 0.48
C PHE A 11 2.36 -10.55 1.88
N ILE A 12 2.10 -11.42 2.85
CA ILE A 12 2.62 -11.27 4.21
C ILE A 12 4.14 -11.43 4.24
N ILE A 13 4.69 -12.44 3.55
CA ILE A 13 6.14 -12.66 3.48
C ILE A 13 6.85 -11.44 2.89
N ALA A 14 6.26 -10.80 1.87
CA ALA A 14 6.83 -9.61 1.25
C ALA A 14 7.10 -8.47 2.25
N HIS A 15 6.23 -8.29 3.26
CA HIS A 15 6.41 -7.28 4.31
C HIS A 15 7.69 -7.47 5.14
N TYR A 16 8.18 -8.71 5.23
CA TYR A 16 9.42 -9.03 5.95
C TYR A 16 10.62 -9.12 5.01
N LYS A 17 10.43 -9.72 3.83
CA LYS A 17 11.49 -9.95 2.85
C LYS A 17 11.98 -8.65 2.22
N VAL A 18 11.07 -7.72 1.93
CA VAL A 18 11.36 -6.42 1.32
C VAL A 18 11.63 -5.42 2.42
N THR A 19 12.88 -5.30 2.82
CA THR A 19 13.28 -4.42 3.92
C THR A 19 14.73 -3.98 3.76
N GLU A 20 15.02 -2.76 4.18
CA GLU A 20 16.38 -2.23 4.29
C GLU A 20 16.99 -2.46 5.69
N ARG A 21 16.19 -2.96 6.64
CA ARG A 21 16.64 -3.16 8.02
C ARG A 21 17.69 -4.27 8.13
N ASP A 22 18.75 -3.98 8.85
CA ASP A 22 19.86 -4.88 9.18
C ASP A 22 20.26 -4.84 10.66
N ASP A 23 19.48 -4.15 11.48
CA ASP A 23 19.81 -3.80 12.86
C ASP A 23 19.69 -4.96 13.86
N THR A 24 19.01 -6.06 13.48
CA THR A 24 18.88 -7.24 14.34
C THR A 24 19.10 -8.54 13.55
N PRO A 25 19.47 -9.64 14.24
CA PRO A 25 19.56 -10.96 13.62
C PRO A 25 18.26 -11.40 12.94
N PHE A 26 17.11 -10.99 13.49
CA PHE A 26 15.80 -11.28 12.90
C PHE A 26 15.64 -10.62 11.52
N TRP A 27 15.93 -9.31 11.41
CA TRP A 27 15.82 -8.59 10.14
C TRP A 27 16.83 -9.08 9.11
N ASN A 28 18.05 -9.38 9.54
CA ASN A 28 19.06 -10.01 8.71
C ASN A 28 18.64 -11.41 8.21
N TYR A 29 17.92 -12.18 9.03
CA TYR A 29 17.38 -13.47 8.59
C TYR A 29 16.29 -13.29 7.52
N VAL A 30 15.23 -12.52 7.82
CA VAL A 30 14.07 -12.44 6.91
C VAL A 30 14.39 -11.75 5.58
N ARG A 31 15.35 -10.82 5.53
CA ARG A 31 15.78 -10.22 4.26
C ARG A 31 16.57 -11.20 3.40
N ASN A 32 17.24 -12.19 4.00
CA ASN A 32 18.12 -13.15 3.30
C ASN A 32 17.49 -14.54 3.11
N MET A 33 16.38 -14.87 3.78
CA MET A 33 15.73 -16.17 3.67
C MET A 33 15.24 -16.49 2.25
N GLU A 34 15.18 -17.77 1.90
CA GLU A 34 14.49 -18.20 0.69
C GLU A 34 12.99 -17.91 0.80
N VAL A 35 12.36 -17.65 -0.35
CA VAL A 35 10.93 -17.39 -0.45
C VAL A 35 10.30 -18.33 -1.48
N PRO A 36 8.96 -18.56 -1.40
CA PRO A 36 8.24 -19.32 -2.41
C PRO A 36 8.50 -18.78 -3.83
N ASP A 37 8.52 -19.67 -4.81
CA ASP A 37 8.83 -19.31 -6.20
C ASP A 37 7.84 -18.28 -6.77
N SER A 38 6.57 -18.37 -6.40
CA SER A 38 5.52 -17.40 -6.75
C SER A 38 5.84 -15.98 -6.27
N LEU A 39 6.34 -15.83 -5.04
CA LEU A 39 6.77 -14.54 -4.52
C LEU A 39 8.06 -14.08 -5.20
N ARG A 40 9.01 -14.99 -5.42
CA ARG A 40 10.28 -14.67 -6.10
C ARG A 40 10.02 -14.09 -7.49
N GLU A 41 9.21 -14.76 -8.30
CA GLU A 41 8.81 -14.31 -9.64
C GLU A 41 8.17 -12.92 -9.59
N ARG A 42 7.21 -12.70 -8.69
CA ARG A 42 6.56 -11.41 -8.51
C ARG A 42 7.55 -10.30 -8.16
N LEU A 43 8.50 -10.55 -7.25
CA LEU A 43 9.52 -9.58 -6.87
C LEU A 43 10.49 -9.29 -8.01
N ASP A 44 10.87 -10.30 -8.80
CA ASP A 44 11.80 -10.14 -9.91
C ASP A 44 11.16 -9.35 -11.07
N VAL A 45 9.89 -9.63 -11.40
CA VAL A 45 9.13 -8.83 -12.36
C VAL A 45 9.02 -7.38 -11.87
N PHE A 46 8.65 -7.16 -10.62
CA PHE A 46 8.54 -5.82 -10.07
C PHE A 46 9.88 -5.09 -10.11
N ARG A 47 10.99 -5.73 -9.71
CA ARG A 47 12.33 -5.15 -9.78
C ARG A 47 12.74 -4.75 -11.20
N SER A 48 12.25 -5.45 -12.22
CA SER A 48 12.63 -5.14 -13.60
C SER A 48 11.99 -3.85 -14.11
N THR A 49 10.67 -3.69 -13.94
CA THR A 49 9.88 -2.68 -14.68
C THR A 49 8.80 -2.00 -13.82
N GLY A 50 8.74 -2.30 -12.53
CA GLY A 50 7.69 -1.82 -11.63
C GLY A 50 6.33 -2.48 -11.84
N GLN A 51 6.23 -3.47 -12.74
CA GLN A 51 4.97 -4.17 -13.00
C GLN A 51 4.63 -5.10 -11.83
N THR A 52 3.39 -5.05 -11.36
CA THR A 52 2.88 -6.00 -10.36
C THR A 52 2.13 -7.14 -11.04
N LEU A 53 2.46 -8.38 -10.69
CA LEU A 53 1.65 -9.53 -11.06
C LEU A 53 0.46 -9.62 -10.10
N SER A 54 -0.77 -9.60 -10.60
CA SER A 54 -1.97 -9.85 -9.79
C SER A 54 -3.06 -10.48 -10.63
N ASN A 55 -3.69 -11.53 -10.10
CA ASN A 55 -4.86 -12.19 -10.69
C ASN A 55 -6.16 -11.60 -10.11
N GLU A 56 -7.24 -11.55 -10.90
CA GLU A 56 -8.55 -11.02 -10.49
C GLU A 56 -9.13 -11.67 -9.23
N ARG A 57 -8.74 -12.92 -8.95
CA ARG A 57 -9.19 -13.69 -7.77
C ARG A 57 -8.39 -13.41 -6.50
N GLU A 58 -7.27 -12.70 -6.59
CA GLU A 58 -6.45 -12.38 -5.42
C GLU A 58 -7.12 -11.35 -4.51
N LEU A 59 -6.95 -11.57 -3.20
CA LEU A 59 -7.42 -10.62 -2.18
C LEU A 59 -6.67 -9.29 -2.25
N PHE A 60 -5.35 -9.33 -2.43
CA PHE A 60 -4.50 -8.17 -2.56
C PHE A 60 -4.16 -7.94 -4.04
N ARG A 61 -4.59 -6.78 -4.54
CA ARG A 61 -4.47 -6.44 -5.96
C ARG A 61 -3.21 -5.64 -6.25
N GLU A 62 -3.00 -5.32 -7.52
CA GLU A 62 -1.90 -4.48 -8.02
C GLU A 62 -1.59 -3.27 -7.14
N VAL A 63 -2.59 -2.46 -6.77
CA VAL A 63 -2.38 -1.27 -5.93
C VAL A 63 -1.82 -1.61 -4.55
N SER A 64 -2.26 -2.71 -3.94
CA SER A 64 -1.76 -3.17 -2.63
C SER A 64 -0.31 -3.62 -2.73
N TRP A 65 0.04 -4.39 -3.76
CA TRP A 65 1.41 -4.82 -4.02
C TRP A 65 2.32 -3.62 -4.29
N TYR A 66 1.90 -2.70 -5.15
CA TYR A 66 2.68 -1.50 -5.46
C TYR A 66 2.95 -0.67 -4.20
N ALA A 67 1.93 -0.45 -3.36
CA ALA A 67 2.06 0.33 -2.12
C ALA A 67 3.05 -0.31 -1.13
N VAL A 68 3.02 -1.63 -0.97
CA VAL A 68 3.94 -2.36 -0.07
C VAL A 68 5.36 -2.34 -0.62
N LEU A 69 5.54 -2.73 -1.89
CA LEU A 69 6.87 -2.86 -2.48
C LEU A 69 7.58 -1.51 -2.55
N THR A 70 6.93 -0.48 -3.09
CA THR A 70 7.52 0.87 -3.15
C THR A 70 7.64 1.52 -1.77
N GLY A 71 6.63 1.36 -0.91
CA GLY A 71 6.63 1.92 0.45
C GLY A 71 7.72 1.34 1.34
N GLN A 72 8.21 0.13 1.04
CA GLN A 72 9.33 -0.52 1.73
C GLN A 72 10.69 -0.34 1.02
N GLY A 73 10.77 0.55 0.04
CA GLY A 73 12.02 0.94 -0.60
C GLY A 73 12.43 0.09 -1.80
N LEU A 74 11.58 -0.83 -2.28
CA LEU A 74 11.87 -1.54 -3.53
C LEU A 74 11.66 -0.60 -4.72
N VAL A 75 12.76 -0.12 -5.28
CA VAL A 75 12.76 0.72 -6.50
C VAL A 75 13.01 -0.18 -7.71
N PRO A 76 12.14 -0.16 -8.73
CA PRO A 76 12.37 -0.90 -9.96
C PRO A 76 13.55 -0.31 -10.75
N ALA A 77 14.25 -1.15 -11.50
CA ALA A 77 15.38 -0.76 -12.34
C ALA A 77 14.95 0.08 -13.54
N ASP A 78 13.73 -0.14 -14.04
CA ASP A 78 13.15 0.55 -15.18
C ASP A 78 11.62 0.67 -15.03
N TYR A 79 10.96 1.24 -16.04
CA TYR A 79 9.51 1.36 -16.15
C TYR A 79 8.98 0.81 -17.48
N HIS A 80 7.67 0.74 -17.64
CA HIS A 80 7.07 0.24 -18.88
C HIS A 80 7.25 1.25 -20.04
N PRO A 81 7.82 0.86 -21.20
CA PRO A 81 8.18 1.79 -22.30
C PRO A 81 7.01 2.60 -22.89
N ALA A 82 5.77 2.15 -22.70
CA ALA A 82 4.59 2.94 -23.06
C ALA A 82 4.55 4.32 -22.36
N ALA A 83 5.24 4.50 -21.23
CA ALA A 83 5.37 5.80 -20.58
C ALA A 83 6.11 6.82 -21.48
N ASP A 84 7.08 6.37 -22.28
CA ASP A 84 7.87 7.24 -23.19
C ASP A 84 7.05 7.74 -24.39
N THR A 85 5.82 7.23 -24.58
CA THR A 85 4.91 7.73 -25.63
C THR A 85 4.21 9.03 -25.23
N LEU A 86 4.30 9.42 -23.96
CA LEU A 86 3.70 10.63 -23.43
C LEU A 86 4.76 11.72 -23.30
N ASP A 87 4.38 12.95 -23.63
CA ASP A 87 5.25 14.10 -23.38
C ASP A 87 5.44 14.36 -21.88
N ASP A 88 6.64 14.75 -21.53
CA ASP A 88 7.11 14.98 -20.18
C ASP A 88 6.29 16.06 -19.44
N ASP A 89 5.90 17.13 -20.16
CA ASP A 89 5.07 18.20 -19.59
C ASP A 89 3.61 17.77 -19.45
N ASP A 90 3.12 16.92 -20.36
CA ASP A 90 1.81 16.29 -20.24
C ASP A 90 1.73 15.38 -19.00
N ILE A 91 2.77 14.59 -18.72
CA ILE A 91 2.86 13.75 -17.52
C ILE A 91 2.82 14.63 -16.27
N ARG A 92 3.66 15.67 -16.21
CA ARG A 92 3.72 16.60 -15.07
C ARG A 92 2.37 17.27 -14.83
N LEU A 93 1.71 17.72 -15.88
CA LEU A 93 0.39 18.34 -15.81
C LEU A 93 -0.67 17.36 -15.27
N ARG A 94 -0.70 16.12 -15.77
CA ARG A 94 -1.65 15.09 -15.32
C ARG A 94 -1.46 14.75 -13.84
N LEU A 95 -0.22 14.48 -13.43
CA LEU A 95 0.11 14.20 -12.02
C LEU A 95 -0.20 15.39 -11.11
N GLY A 96 0.06 16.61 -11.57
CA GLY A 96 -0.29 17.83 -10.85
C GLY A 96 -1.80 17.96 -10.62
N ARG A 97 -2.62 17.69 -11.65
CA ARG A 97 -4.09 17.70 -11.53
C ARG A 97 -4.60 16.66 -10.55
N TRP A 98 -4.07 15.44 -10.58
CA TRP A 98 -4.43 14.39 -9.63
C TRP A 98 -4.09 14.78 -8.20
N ARG A 99 -2.89 15.31 -7.97
CA ARG A 99 -2.47 15.80 -6.66
C ARG A 99 -3.43 16.87 -6.13
N THR A 100 -3.75 17.87 -6.94
CA THR A 100 -4.70 18.93 -6.55
C THR A 100 -6.07 18.36 -6.21
N ALA A 101 -6.61 17.47 -7.05
CA ALA A 101 -7.92 16.86 -6.81
C ALA A 101 -7.98 16.07 -5.49
N VAL A 102 -6.93 15.29 -5.18
CA VAL A 102 -6.82 14.56 -3.90
C VAL A 102 -6.75 15.53 -2.72
N VAL A 103 -5.86 16.52 -2.79
CA VAL A 103 -5.66 17.51 -1.73
C VAL A 103 -6.94 18.29 -1.45
N ASP A 104 -7.62 18.76 -2.49
CA ASP A 104 -8.85 19.54 -2.34
C ASP A 104 -9.99 18.67 -1.81
N ARG A 105 -10.10 17.40 -2.24
CA ARG A 105 -11.08 16.48 -1.66
C ARG A 105 -10.84 16.27 -0.17
N VAL A 106 -9.60 16.01 0.24
CA VAL A 106 -9.25 15.77 1.66
C VAL A 106 -9.63 16.97 2.53
N LYS A 107 -9.43 18.21 2.07
CA LYS A 107 -9.84 19.42 2.81
C LYS A 107 -11.35 19.50 3.09
N THR A 108 -12.18 18.82 2.28
CA THR A 108 -13.64 18.80 2.47
C THR A 108 -14.13 17.70 3.41
N LEU A 109 -13.27 16.76 3.81
CA LEU A 109 -13.66 15.64 4.65
C LEU A 109 -13.63 16.05 6.13
N PRO A 110 -14.62 15.61 6.94
CA PRO A 110 -14.57 15.80 8.38
C PRO A 110 -13.44 14.97 9.00
N MET A 111 -13.02 15.34 10.20
CA MET A 111 -12.18 14.46 11.00
C MET A 111 -12.93 13.15 11.30
N HIS A 112 -12.18 12.06 11.43
CA HIS A 112 -12.76 10.73 11.65
C HIS A 112 -13.67 10.68 12.88
N GLU A 113 -13.26 11.32 13.98
CA GLU A 113 -14.05 11.38 15.22
C GLU A 113 -15.37 12.14 15.02
N ASP A 114 -15.35 13.29 14.35
CA ASP A 114 -16.55 14.09 14.07
C ASP A 114 -17.56 13.32 13.19
N PHE A 115 -17.06 12.58 12.21
CA PHE A 115 -17.91 11.74 11.36
C PHE A 115 -18.60 10.64 12.17
N ILE A 116 -17.86 9.94 13.05
CA ILE A 116 -18.42 8.92 13.94
C ILE A 116 -19.49 9.53 14.84
N ARG A 117 -19.17 10.65 15.51
CA ARG A 117 -20.10 11.37 16.39
C ARG A 117 -21.43 11.67 15.72
N LYS A 118 -21.35 12.17 14.48
CA LYS A 118 -22.51 12.55 13.68
C LYS A 118 -23.32 11.35 13.16
N THR A 119 -22.66 10.26 12.80
CA THR A 119 -23.27 9.23 11.93
C THR A 119 -23.52 7.90 12.64
N CYS A 120 -22.59 7.46 13.48
CA CYS A 120 -22.59 6.09 14.02
C CYS A 120 -22.02 6.00 15.44
N ALA A 121 -22.24 7.03 16.26
CA ALA A 121 -21.73 7.08 17.63
C ALA A 121 -22.28 5.91 18.46
N SER A 122 -21.36 5.12 19.02
CA SER A 122 -21.70 4.08 19.99
C SER A 122 -22.24 4.69 21.29
N ALA A 123 -22.99 3.91 22.07
CA ALA A 123 -23.50 4.36 23.37
C ALA A 123 -22.38 4.79 24.33
N ALA A 124 -21.28 4.02 24.37
CA ALA A 124 -20.11 4.32 25.20
C ALA A 124 -19.45 5.66 24.82
N LEU A 125 -19.40 5.99 23.52
CA LEU A 125 -18.83 7.25 23.07
C LEU A 125 -19.67 8.44 23.56
N LYS A 126 -21.00 8.37 23.42
CA LYS A 126 -21.92 9.43 23.85
C LYS A 126 -21.80 9.70 25.36
N GLN A 127 -21.80 8.64 26.18
CA GLN A 127 -21.65 8.74 27.63
C GLN A 127 -20.32 9.40 28.04
N ARG A 128 -19.22 9.08 27.33
CA ARG A 128 -17.91 9.67 27.58
C ARG A 128 -17.89 11.18 27.35
N ASP A 129 -18.62 11.67 26.35
CA ASP A 129 -18.65 13.10 26.05
C ASP A 129 -19.49 13.89 27.05
N GLU A 130 -20.64 13.33 27.44
CA GLU A 130 -21.51 13.90 28.47
C GLU A 130 -20.76 14.08 29.79
N ALA A 131 -19.96 13.08 30.19
CA ALA A 131 -19.11 13.14 31.38
C ALA A 131 -17.97 14.18 31.27
N ARG A 132 -17.55 14.54 30.05
CA ARG A 132 -16.49 15.54 29.80
C ARG A 132 -17.02 16.98 29.81
N VAL A 133 -18.30 17.18 29.56
CA VAL A 133 -18.96 18.51 29.54
C VAL A 133 -19.53 18.88 30.92
N GLY A 134 -19.78 17.88 31.77
CA GLY A 134 -20.38 18.05 33.10
C GLY A 134 -19.42 18.27 34.28
N GLY A 135 -18.11 18.45 34.05
CA GLY A 135 -17.10 18.74 35.08
C GLY A 135 -16.28 19.97 34.72
#